data_AF-A0AAV0HAZ4-F1
#
_entry.id   AF-A0AAV0HAZ4-F1
#
_cell.length_a   1.000
_cell.length_b   1.000
_cell.length_c   1.000
_cell.angle_alpha   90.00
_cell.angle_beta   90.00
_cell.angle_gamma   90.00
#
_symmetry.space_group_name_H-M   'P 1'
#
loop_
_entity.id
_entity.type
_entity.pdbx_description
1 polymer ?
#
loop_
_entity_poly.entity_id
_entity_poly.type
_entity_poly.pdbx_seq_one_letter_code
_entity_poly.pdbx_strand_id
1 'polypeptide(L)'
;MQNFSKSCEGKDVLTLAGVVDVNDTEVGEYCKEGGCWKHTTDVLYCISLVKRDFWFSNKATVSALTNAIHSGCQSMTSFSTANYTVATSGATARLIVSRSSYYYLPLFISMFLVATHLF
;
A
#
# COMPACT_ATOMS: atom_id res chain seq x y z
N MET A 1 8.69 -13.91 -15.84
CA MET A 1 8.78 -12.61 -15.15
C MET A 1 10.19 -12.44 -14.65
N GLN A 2 10.82 -11.31 -14.97
CA GLN A 2 12.13 -10.97 -14.46
C GLN A 2 11.92 -10.17 -13.17
N ASN A 3 12.48 -10.61 -12.05
CA ASN A 3 12.57 -9.83 -10.80
C ASN A 3 13.75 -8.84 -10.83
N PHE A 4 14.12 -8.43 -12.04
CA PHE A 4 15.30 -7.64 -12.29
C PHE A 4 14.94 -6.50 -13.22
N SER A 5 15.21 -5.29 -12.76
CA SER A 5 15.08 -4.06 -13.53
C SER A 5 16.39 -3.30 -13.38
N LYS A 6 16.86 -2.66 -14.46
CA LYS A 6 18.01 -1.74 -14.36
C LYS A 6 17.75 -0.58 -13.40
N SER A 7 16.48 -0.26 -13.15
CA SER A 7 16.07 0.75 -12.17
C SER A 7 16.09 0.24 -10.72
N CYS A 8 16.25 -1.07 -10.50
CA CYS A 8 16.30 -1.73 -9.20
C CYS A 8 17.58 -2.57 -9.14
N GLU A 9 18.66 -2.01 -8.59
CA GLU A 9 19.93 -2.73 -8.48
C GLU A 9 20.32 -2.93 -7.00
N GLY A 10 21.01 -4.03 -6.73
CA GLY A 10 21.53 -4.34 -5.39
C GLY A 10 20.44 -4.53 -4.34
N LYS A 11 20.49 -3.72 -3.28
CA LYS A 11 19.66 -3.87 -2.07
C LYS A 11 18.20 -3.44 -2.25
N ASP A 12 17.88 -2.74 -3.33
CA ASP A 12 16.53 -2.24 -3.61
C ASP A 12 15.67 -3.28 -4.35
N VAL A 13 16.28 -4.42 -4.74
CA VAL A 13 15.60 -5.53 -5.38
C VAL A 13 14.78 -6.31 -4.35
N LEU A 14 13.48 -6.45 -4.63
CA LEU A 14 12.60 -7.30 -3.83
C LEU A 14 13.08 -8.75 -3.89
N THR A 15 13.37 -9.35 -2.74
CA THR A 15 13.70 -10.78 -2.62
C THR A 15 12.61 -11.53 -1.87
N LEU A 16 12.71 -12.87 -1.83
CA LEU A 16 11.83 -13.70 -1.01
C LEU A 16 11.95 -13.41 0.50
N ALA A 17 13.02 -12.71 0.93
CA ALA A 17 13.14 -12.22 2.29
C ALA A 17 12.06 -11.18 2.63
N GLY A 18 11.51 -10.50 1.63
CA GLY A 18 10.49 -9.46 1.79
C GLY A 18 11.03 -8.14 2.34
N VAL A 19 12.36 -7.97 2.29
CA VAL A 19 13.07 -6.80 2.80
C VAL A 19 13.24 -5.79 1.68
N VAL A 20 12.73 -4.58 1.90
CA VAL A 20 12.89 -3.39 1.09
C VAL A 20 13.23 -2.27 2.07
N ASP A 21 14.49 -1.82 2.04
CA ASP A 21 15.03 -0.83 2.96
C ASP A 21 15.55 0.37 2.16
N VAL A 22 14.77 1.45 2.23
CA VAL A 22 15.04 2.70 1.52
C VAL A 22 15.26 3.78 2.57
N ASN A 23 16.46 4.36 2.60
CA ASN A 23 16.80 5.45 3.51
C ASN A 23 16.37 6.82 2.94
N ASP A 24 16.49 7.88 3.73
CA ASP A 24 16.04 9.23 3.32
C ASP A 24 16.84 9.78 2.13
N THR A 25 18.09 9.33 1.93
CA THR A 25 18.91 9.77 0.79
C THR A 25 18.58 9.05 -0.51
N GLU A 26 17.96 7.87 -0.42
CA GLU A 26 17.63 7.01 -1.56
C GLU A 26 16.16 7.12 -1.97
N VAL A 27 15.27 7.58 -1.08
CA VAL A 27 13.83 7.66 -1.33
C VAL A 27 13.50 8.44 -2.60
N GLY A 28 14.23 9.51 -2.89
CA GLY A 28 14.04 10.29 -4.12
C GLY A 28 14.32 9.47 -5.38
N GLU A 29 15.42 8.74 -5.41
CA GLU A 29 15.82 7.91 -6.55
C GLU A 29 14.95 6.65 -6.68
N TYR A 30 14.53 6.08 -5.55
CA TYR A 30 13.66 4.91 -5.52
C TYR A 30 12.24 5.24 -6.01
N CYS A 31 11.69 6.38 -5.58
CA CYS A 31 10.29 6.78 -5.81
C CYS A 31 10.05 7.65 -7.05
N LYS A 32 11.11 8.12 -7.73
CA LYS A 32 10.95 8.90 -8.98
C LYS A 32 10.21 8.12 -10.07
N GLU A 33 9.71 8.85 -11.06
CA GLU A 33 9.14 8.23 -12.26
C GLU A 33 10.19 7.36 -12.97
N GLY A 34 9.83 6.11 -13.28
CA GLY A 34 10.76 5.11 -13.83
C GLY A 34 11.76 4.53 -12.81
N GLY A 35 11.67 4.93 -11.54
CA GLY A 35 12.44 4.39 -10.42
C GLY A 35 12.01 2.98 -10.01
N CYS A 36 12.68 2.44 -8.99
CA CYS A 36 12.52 1.06 -8.60
C CYS A 36 11.11 0.72 -8.07
N TRP A 37 10.46 1.68 -7.40
CA TRP A 37 9.16 1.46 -6.77
C TRP A 37 8.11 0.87 -7.72
N LYS A 38 8.05 1.36 -8.96
CA LYS A 38 7.11 0.92 -10.00
C LYS A 38 7.32 -0.57 -10.30
N HIS A 39 8.56 -0.96 -10.58
CA HIS A 39 8.91 -2.35 -10.86
C HIS A 39 8.59 -3.27 -9.69
N THR A 40 8.97 -2.87 -8.47
CA THR A 40 8.69 -3.65 -7.26
C THR A 40 7.19 -3.84 -7.03
N THR A 41 6.38 -2.79 -7.23
CA THR A 41 4.92 -2.90 -7.11
C THR A 41 4.29 -3.77 -8.20
N ASP A 42 4.84 -3.78 -9.42
CA ASP A 42 4.36 -4.64 -10.51
C ASP A 42 4.66 -6.13 -10.22
N VAL A 43 5.84 -6.43 -9.64
CA VAL A 43 6.18 -7.78 -9.16
C VAL A 43 5.24 -8.22 -8.03
N LEU A 44 5.01 -7.37 -7.03
CA LEU A 44 4.07 -7.65 -5.93
C LEU A 44 2.65 -7.88 -6.45
N TYR A 45 2.18 -7.05 -7.37
CA TYR A 45 0.87 -7.21 -7.98
C TYR A 45 0.76 -8.56 -8.69
N CYS A 46 1.78 -8.96 -9.45
CA CYS A 46 1.80 -10.27 -10.07
C CYS A 46 1.71 -11.42 -9.04
N ILE A 47 2.49 -11.35 -7.96
CA ILE A 47 2.43 -12.36 -6.90
C ILE A 47 1.01 -12.42 -6.33
N SER A 48 0.35 -11.28 -6.11
CA SER A 48 -1.02 -11.23 -5.60
C SER A 48 -2.03 -11.92 -6.52
N LEU A 49 -1.83 -11.85 -7.84
CA LEU A 49 -2.71 -12.50 -8.82
C LEU A 49 -2.57 -14.02 -8.83
N VAL A 50 -1.35 -14.53 -8.66
CA VAL A 50 -1.05 -15.97 -8.74
C VAL A 50 -1.18 -16.66 -7.37
N LYS A 51 -0.80 -15.98 -6.29
CA LYS A 51 -0.79 -16.48 -4.91
C LYS A 51 -1.29 -15.41 -3.93
N ARG A 52 -2.61 -15.37 -3.75
CA ARG A 52 -3.28 -14.42 -2.85
C ARG A 52 -2.82 -14.52 -1.39
N ASP A 53 -2.50 -15.74 -0.93
CA ASP A 53 -2.07 -16.01 0.44
C ASP A 53 -0.54 -16.10 0.59
N PHE A 54 0.21 -15.41 -0.27
CA PHE A 54 1.67 -15.43 -0.23
C PHE A 54 2.23 -14.58 0.91
N TRP A 55 3.15 -15.17 1.67
CA TRP A 55 3.89 -14.53 2.76
C TRP A 55 5.38 -14.59 2.46
N PHE A 56 6.06 -13.47 2.68
CA PHE A 56 7.52 -13.39 2.61
C PHE A 56 8.16 -13.98 3.87
N SER A 57 9.48 -14.23 3.85
CA SER A 57 10.18 -14.80 5.01
C SER A 57 10.11 -13.91 6.27
N ASN A 58 10.01 -12.59 6.10
CA ASN A 58 9.74 -11.63 7.18
C ASN A 58 8.28 -11.64 7.68
N LYS A 59 7.46 -12.60 7.24
CA LYS A 59 6.02 -12.75 7.56
C LYS A 59 5.13 -11.61 7.05
N ALA A 60 5.66 -10.74 6.19
CA ALA A 60 4.85 -9.71 5.57
C ALA A 60 4.02 -10.29 4.43
N THR A 61 2.80 -9.79 4.29
CA THR A 61 1.96 -10.10 3.13
C THR A 61 2.36 -9.23 1.94
N VAL A 62 2.00 -9.67 0.74
CA VAL A 62 2.17 -8.86 -0.49
C VAL A 62 1.55 -7.47 -0.32
N SER A 63 0.33 -7.38 0.24
CA SER A 63 -0.35 -6.11 0.47
C SER A 63 0.40 -5.22 1.48
N ALA A 64 0.99 -5.81 2.53
CA ALA A 64 1.77 -5.06 3.51
C ALA A 64 3.00 -4.39 2.88
N LEU A 65 3.75 -5.11 2.04
CA LEU A 65 4.88 -4.55 1.30
C LEU A 65 4.44 -3.45 0.34
N THR A 66 3.40 -3.69 -0.45
CA THR A 66 2.86 -2.69 -1.37
C THR A 66 2.47 -1.41 -0.64
N ASN A 67 1.80 -1.52 0.50
CA ASN A 67 1.38 -0.36 1.29
C ASN A 67 2.57 0.38 1.91
N ALA A 68 3.58 -0.32 2.41
CA ALA A 68 4.78 0.31 2.96
C ALA A 68 5.52 1.13 1.90
N ILE A 69 5.72 0.54 0.71
CA ILE A 69 6.35 1.22 -0.44
C ILE A 69 5.52 2.43 -0.88
N HIS A 70 4.20 2.26 -1.00
CA HIS A 70 3.32 3.34 -1.43
C HIS A 70 3.32 4.50 -0.42
N SER A 71 3.22 4.19 0.87
CA SER A 71 3.26 5.19 1.93
C SER A 71 4.58 5.94 1.93
N GLY A 72 5.72 5.23 1.86
CA GLY A 72 7.05 5.84 1.86
C GLY A 72 7.28 6.75 0.65
N CYS A 73 6.82 6.33 -0.53
CA CYS A 73 6.91 7.17 -1.74
C CYS A 73 5.93 8.34 -1.75
N GLN A 74 4.76 8.23 -1.12
CA GLN A 74 3.84 9.36 -0.97
C GLN A 74 4.35 10.40 0.01
N SER A 75 4.97 9.97 1.12
CA SER A 75 5.52 10.87 2.13
C SER A 75 6.94 11.36 1.80
N MET A 76 7.61 10.75 0.82
CA MET A 76 9.02 10.99 0.50
C MET A 76 9.92 10.84 1.73
N THR A 77 9.65 9.81 2.54
CA THR A 77 10.41 9.48 3.77
C THR A 77 10.98 8.08 3.69
N SER A 78 12.07 7.83 4.42
CA SER A 78 12.61 6.48 4.60
C SER A 78 11.57 5.47 5.07
N PHE A 79 11.75 4.23 4.64
CA PHE A 79 10.93 3.10 5.05
C PHE A 79 11.73 1.81 5.00
N SER A 80 11.35 0.87 5.86
CA SER A 80 11.96 -0.45 5.97
C SER A 80 10.88 -1.49 6.18
N THR A 81 10.95 -2.59 5.43
CA THR A 81 10.10 -3.76 5.65
C THR A 81 10.82 -4.89 6.38
N ALA A 82 12.06 -4.69 6.84
CA ALA A 82 12.86 -5.72 7.52
C ALA A 82 12.17 -6.27 8.78
N ASN A 83 11.56 -5.38 9.58
CA ASN A 83 10.92 -5.73 10.85
C ASN A 83 9.39 -5.69 10.73
N TYR A 84 8.81 -6.51 9.85
CA TYR A 84 7.37 -6.68 9.83
C TYR A 84 6.93 -7.57 11.01
N THR A 85 6.59 -6.95 12.13
CA THR A 85 5.82 -7.64 13.17
C THR A 85 4.42 -7.83 12.64
N VAL A 86 4.04 -9.08 12.35
CA VAL A 86 2.64 -9.43 12.18
C VAL A 86 1.95 -8.99 13.48
N ALA A 87 1.25 -7.87 13.45
CA ALA A 87 0.25 -7.63 14.47
C ALA A 87 -0.73 -8.79 14.30
N THR A 88 -0.68 -9.77 15.20
CA THR A 88 -1.78 -10.73 15.36
C THR A 88 -3.04 -9.90 15.38
N SER A 89 -3.80 -9.97 14.30
CA SER A 89 -5.03 -9.23 14.10
C SER A 89 -6.08 -9.80 15.05
N GLY A 90 -5.95 -9.46 16.33
CA GLY A 90 -7.13 -9.10 17.10
C GLY A 90 -7.75 -7.93 16.34
N ALA A 91 -8.89 -8.19 15.70
CA ALA A 91 -9.58 -7.26 14.83
C ALA A 91 -9.76 -5.89 15.50
N THR A 92 -8.91 -4.93 15.12
CA THR A 92 -9.28 -3.52 15.13
C THR A 92 -9.07 -3.00 13.72
N ALA A 93 -10.06 -3.25 12.87
CA ALA A 93 -10.20 -2.52 11.63
C ALA A 93 -10.20 -1.02 11.97
N ARG A 94 -9.10 -0.31 11.70
CA ARG A 94 -9.16 1.14 11.60
C ARG A 94 -9.97 1.45 10.35
N LEU A 95 -11.25 1.71 10.53
CA LEU A 95 -12.08 2.35 9.51
C LEU A 95 -11.44 3.71 9.22
N ILE A 96 -10.67 3.80 8.14
CA ILE A 96 -10.33 5.09 7.54
C ILE A 96 -11.66 5.60 6.96
N VAL A 97 -12.42 6.37 7.74
CA VAL A 97 -13.54 7.15 7.23
C VAL A 97 -12.95 8.12 6.21
N SER A 98 -13.11 7.80 4.94
CA SER A 98 -12.84 8.71 3.84
C SER A 98 -13.78 9.91 3.98
N ARG A 99 -13.22 11.12 4.04
CA ARG A 99 -13.97 12.39 4.16
C ARG A 99 -15.00 12.60 3.03
N SER A 100 -14.93 11.82 1.95
CA SER A 100 -15.88 11.90 0.84
C SER A 100 -17.29 11.35 1.16
N SER A 101 -17.47 10.55 2.21
CA SER A 101 -18.80 10.01 2.57
C SER A 101 -19.74 11.01 3.25
N TYR A 102 -19.24 12.14 3.77
CA TYR A 102 -20.07 13.15 4.45
C TYR A 102 -20.96 13.96 3.49
N TYR A 103 -20.65 13.98 2.20
CA TYR A 103 -21.42 14.76 1.22
C TYR A 103 -22.71 14.06 0.74
N TYR A 104 -22.87 12.75 0.99
CA TYR A 104 -24.07 12.00 0.60
C TYR A 104 -25.16 11.96 1.70
N LEU A 105 -24.77 12.13 2.97
CA LEU A 105 -25.69 12.14 4.11
C LEU A 105 -26.72 13.31 4.09
N PRO A 106 -26.35 14.57 3.80
CA PRO A 106 -27.33 15.66 3.80
C PRO A 106 -28.31 15.58 2.63
N LEU A 107 -27.93 14.98 1.49
CA LEU A 107 -28.81 14.83 0.33
C LEU A 107 -29.96 13.85 0.58
N PHE A 108 -29.72 12.77 1.33
CA PHE A 108 -30.78 11.82 1.70
C PHE A 108 -31.79 12.43 2.68
N ILE A 109 -31.32 13.22 3.65
CA ILE A 109 -32.21 13.84 4.65
C ILE A 109 -33.13 14.89 4.00
N SER A 110 -32.64 15.64 3.01
CA SER A 110 -33.49 16.59 2.27
C SER A 110 -34.60 15.91 1.48
N MET A 111 -34.38 14.70 0.95
CA MET A 111 -35.39 14.01 0.15
C MET A 111 -36.57 13.50 1.01
N PHE A 112 -36.29 13.06 2.24
CA PHE A 112 -37.32 12.63 3.18
C PHE A 112 -38.16 13.80 3.73
N LEU A 113 -37.53 14.94 4.01
CA LEU A 113 -38.26 16.13 4.51
C LEU A 113 -39.24 16.70 3.48
N VAL A 114 -38.90 16.65 2.19
CA VAL A 114 -39.80 17.09 1.12
C VAL A 114 -40.99 16.13 0.96
N ALA A 115 -40.79 14.82 1.17
CA ALA A 115 -41.86 13.83 1.06
C ALA A 115 -42.91 13.93 2.18
N THR A 116 -42.50 14.31 3.39
CA THR A 116 -43.41 14.43 4.55
C THR A 116 -44.25 15.72 4.58
N HIS A 117 -43.93 16.73 3.76
CA HIS A 117 -44.72 17.95 3.64
C HIS A 117 -45.73 17.94 2.47
N LEU A 118 -45.82 16.83 1.74
CA LEU A 118 -46.74 16.63 0.62
C LEU A 118 -47.87 15.62 0.91
N PHE A 119 -48.04 15.22 2.17
CA PHE A 119 -49.19 14.45 2.67
C PHE A 119 -49.91 15.19 3.78
#